data_AF-A0A0W7THD9-F1
#
_entry.id   AF-A0A0W7THD9-F1
#
_cell.length_a   1.000
_cell.length_b   1.000
_cell.length_c   1.000
_cell.angle_alpha   90.00
_cell.angle_beta   90.00
_cell.angle_gamma   90.00
#
_symmetry.space_group_name_H-M   'P 1'
#
loop_
_entity.id
_entity.type
_entity.pdbx_description
1 polymer ?
#
loop_
_entity_poly.entity_id
_entity_poly.type
_entity_poly.pdbx_seq_one_letter_code
_entity_poly.pdbx_strand_id
1 'polypeptide(L)'
;MSSLENKIEEDAQIIDSLKKKQAAPEAAPDAAAAAIPGFESLGRQFPTEIDVMRIGPDTLYSSDFSGRYSAHVSADRRKLLMVPDANGPVICIENMVTIAGLSYMVPYNGQEHKLISKYSPVHGGVLIFIS
;
A
#
# COMPACT_ATOMS: atom_id res chain seq x y z
N MET A 1 -10.40 39.80 26.21
CA MET A 1 -11.15 38.92 25.30
C MET A 1 -10.49 39.06 23.93
N SER A 2 -9.50 38.21 23.60
CA SER A 2 -8.72 38.39 22.34
C SER A 2 -7.95 37.14 21.89
N SER A 3 -7.73 36.13 22.76
CA SER A 3 -6.98 34.93 22.37
C SER A 3 -7.86 33.79 21.82
N LEU A 4 -9.16 33.75 22.18
CA LEU A 4 -10.07 32.70 21.73
C LEU A 4 -10.62 32.98 20.32
N GLU A 5 -10.89 34.24 20.00
CA GLU A 5 -11.42 34.68 18.70
C GLU A 5 -10.38 34.43 17.59
N ASN A 6 -9.11 34.72 17.85
CA ASN A 6 -8.02 34.44 16.89
C ASN A 6 -7.87 32.95 16.58
N LYS A 7 -8.06 32.06 17.58
CA LYS A 7 -7.98 30.61 17.37
C LYS A 7 -9.16 30.06 16.56
N ILE A 8 -10.35 30.61 16.78
CA ILE A 8 -11.54 30.23 16.01
C ILE A 8 -11.38 30.64 14.55
N GLU A 9 -10.73 31.78 14.29
CA GLU A 9 -10.48 32.28 12.94
C GLU A 9 -9.37 31.51 12.21
N GLU A 10 -8.30 31.10 12.91
CA GLU A 10 -7.29 30.18 12.38
C GLU A 10 -7.88 28.80 12.06
N ASP A 11 -8.67 28.23 12.97
CA ASP A 11 -9.32 26.93 12.76
C ASP A 11 -10.30 26.98 11.57
N ALA A 12 -11.02 28.10 11.39
CA ALA A 12 -11.91 28.29 10.25
C ALA A 12 -11.16 28.34 8.90
N GLN A 13 -9.99 28.99 8.84
CA GLN A 13 -9.16 29.05 7.63
C GLN A 13 -8.55 27.70 7.27
N ILE A 14 -8.19 26.88 8.26
CA ILE A 14 -7.69 25.52 8.05
C ILE A 14 -8.79 24.62 7.50
N ILE A 15 -10.01 24.70 8.05
CA ILE A 15 -11.16 23.91 7.59
C ILE A 15 -11.56 24.30 6.15
N ASP A 16 -11.54 25.59 5.81
CA ASP A 16 -11.82 26.06 4.45
C ASP A 16 -10.77 25.56 3.46
N SER A 17 -9.49 25.61 3.85
CA SER A 17 -8.38 25.10 3.03
C SER A 17 -8.45 23.59 2.81
N LEU A 18 -8.92 22.81 3.79
CA LEU A 18 -9.13 21.37 3.68
C LEU A 18 -10.35 21.02 2.81
N LYS A 19 -11.45 21.77 2.93
CA LYS A 19 -12.63 21.61 2.06
C LYS A 19 -12.31 21.94 0.61
N LYS A 20 -11.51 22.98 0.37
CA LYS A 20 -11.09 23.37 -0.99
C LYS A 20 -10.15 22.35 -1.63
N LYS A 21 -9.35 21.62 -0.84
CA LYS A 21 -8.55 20.47 -1.30
C LYS A 21 -9.37 19.20 -1.57
N GLN A 22 -10.51 19.02 -0.91
CA GLN A 22 -11.41 17.88 -1.15
C GLN A 22 -12.42 18.10 -2.30
N ALA A 23 -12.53 19.31 -2.84
CA ALA A 23 -13.50 19.67 -3.89
C ALA A 23 -12.90 19.72 -5.31
N ALA A 24 -11.74 19.09 -5.55
CA ALA A 24 -11.32 18.75 -6.91
C ALA A 24 -11.88 17.35 -7.23
N PRO A 25 -12.78 17.21 -8.22
CA PRO A 25 -13.22 15.89 -8.66
C PRO A 25 -12.04 15.25 -9.40
N GLU A 26 -11.26 14.45 -8.69
CA GLU A 26 -10.42 13.45 -9.34
C GLU A 26 -11.38 12.45 -9.99
N ALA A 27 -11.54 12.65 -11.30
CA ALA A 27 -12.17 11.70 -12.19
C ALA A 27 -11.62 10.31 -11.87
N ALA A 28 -12.52 9.36 -11.68
CA ALA A 28 -12.18 7.94 -11.61
C ALA A 28 -11.24 7.59 -12.78
N PRO A 29 -10.09 6.93 -12.55
CA PRO A 29 -9.42 6.26 -13.63
C PRO A 29 -10.14 4.93 -13.84
N ASP A 30 -11.30 5.00 -14.49
CA ASP A 30 -11.71 3.91 -15.35
C ASP A 30 -10.81 4.00 -16.59
N ALA A 31 -10.22 2.87 -16.99
CA ALA A 31 -9.30 2.71 -18.12
C ALA A 31 -7.86 3.25 -17.97
N ALA A 32 -7.05 2.55 -17.16
CA ALA A 32 -5.63 2.38 -17.48
C ALA A 32 -5.08 1.08 -16.87
N ALA A 33 -5.57 -0.06 -17.36
CA ALA A 33 -4.71 -1.25 -17.54
C ALA A 33 -3.71 -0.98 -18.70
N ALA A 34 -3.11 0.21 -18.71
CA ALA A 34 -1.99 0.53 -19.56
C ALA A 34 -0.84 -0.28 -18.97
N ALA A 35 -0.53 -1.38 -19.64
CA ALA A 35 0.71 -2.10 -19.48
C ALA A 35 1.82 -1.08 -19.22
N ILE A 36 2.41 -1.12 -18.03
CA ILE A 36 3.56 -0.27 -17.70
C ILE A 36 4.63 -0.62 -18.73
N PRO A 37 5.00 0.28 -19.65
CA PRO A 37 6.01 -0.01 -20.65
C PRO A 37 7.34 -0.17 -19.90
N GLY A 38 7.86 -1.40 -19.87
CA GLY A 38 9.06 -1.77 -19.13
C GLY A 38 8.95 -3.06 -18.33
N PHE A 39 7.72 -3.53 -18.04
CA PHE A 39 7.52 -4.76 -17.26
C PHE A 39 7.79 -6.05 -18.06
N GLU A 40 7.86 -5.96 -19.40
CA GLU A 40 8.23 -7.09 -20.25
C GLU A 40 9.74 -7.44 -20.17
N SER A 41 10.57 -6.65 -19.47
CA SER A 41 12.04 -6.84 -19.47
C SER A 41 12.64 -7.45 -18.19
N LEU A 42 11.85 -7.69 -17.14
CA LEU A 42 12.28 -8.48 -16.00
C LEU A 42 11.56 -9.84 -16.06
N GLY A 43 12.12 -10.78 -16.82
CA GLY A 43 11.57 -12.10 -17.11
C GLY A 43 11.34 -13.05 -15.92
N ARG A 44 10.91 -12.56 -14.76
CA ARG A 44 10.27 -13.37 -13.73
C ARG A 44 8.76 -13.37 -13.97
N GLN A 45 8.28 -14.49 -14.49
CA GLN A 45 6.90 -14.88 -14.28
C GLN A 45 6.72 -15.05 -12.78
N PHE A 46 5.98 -14.14 -12.13
CA PHE A 46 5.52 -14.41 -10.78
C PHE A 46 4.65 -15.68 -10.84
N PRO A 47 4.89 -16.68 -9.98
CA PRO A 47 3.99 -17.81 -9.90
C PRO A 47 2.57 -17.31 -9.59
N THR A 48 1.55 -17.98 -10.14
CA THR A 48 0.14 -17.60 -9.96
C THR A 48 -0.22 -17.47 -8.47
N GLU A 49 0.42 -18.30 -7.65
CA GLU A 49 0.37 -18.26 -6.19
C GLU A 49 1.75 -17.84 -5.67
N ILE A 50 1.76 -16.78 -4.85
CA ILE A 50 2.95 -16.30 -4.15
C ILE A 50 2.72 -16.60 -2.69
N ASP A 51 3.65 -17.31 -2.06
CA ASP A 51 3.57 -17.62 -0.65
C ASP A 51 4.05 -16.44 0.17
N VAL A 52 3.12 -15.75 0.84
CA VAL A 52 3.42 -14.65 1.75
C VAL A 52 3.14 -15.09 3.18
N MET A 53 4.13 -14.91 4.05
CA MET A 53 4.00 -15.08 5.49
C MET A 53 4.06 -13.73 6.19
N ARG A 54 3.22 -13.52 7.19
CA ARG A 54 3.39 -12.46 8.16
C ARG A 54 4.24 -13.00 9.30
N ILE A 55 5.46 -12.48 9.44
CA ILE A 55 6.44 -12.95 10.44
C ILE A 55 6.66 -11.94 11.58
N GLY A 56 6.01 -10.79 11.51
CA GLY A 56 6.09 -9.77 12.54
C GLY A 56 4.93 -8.78 12.48
N PRO A 57 4.92 -7.78 13.38
CA PRO A 57 3.87 -6.76 13.42
C PRO A 57 3.69 -6.06 12.09
N ASP A 58 4.80 -5.67 11.47
CA ASP A 58 4.83 -4.93 10.21
C ASP A 58 5.64 -5.63 9.10
N THR A 59 6.04 -6.88 9.34
CA THR A 59 6.99 -7.60 8.47
C THR A 59 6.30 -8.73 7.72
N LEU A 60 6.45 -8.73 6.40
CA LEU A 60 6.05 -9.81 5.51
C LEU A 60 7.28 -10.49 4.93
N TYR A 61 7.19 -11.80 4.74
CA TYR A 61 8.22 -12.63 4.14
C TYR A 61 7.65 -13.37 2.92
N SER A 62 8.43 -13.46 1.85
CA SER A 62 8.17 -14.35 0.73
C SER A 62 9.47 -14.64 -0.02
N SER A 63 9.69 -15.90 -0.40
CA SER A 63 10.83 -16.30 -1.24
C SER A 63 10.87 -15.57 -2.58
N ASP A 64 9.72 -15.06 -3.04
CA ASP A 64 9.59 -14.34 -4.31
C ASP A 64 9.79 -12.82 -4.19
N PHE A 65 9.87 -12.28 -2.97
CA PHE A 65 10.14 -10.86 -2.77
C PHE A 65 11.56 -10.49 -3.20
N SER A 66 11.68 -9.38 -3.93
CA SER A 66 12.95 -8.84 -4.40
C SER A 66 12.83 -7.36 -4.79
N GLY A 67 13.93 -6.61 -4.65
CA GLY A 67 13.99 -5.21 -5.08
C GLY A 67 13.18 -4.26 -4.19
N ARG A 68 12.39 -3.38 -4.82
CA ARG A 68 11.62 -2.33 -4.17
C ARG A 68 10.18 -2.34 -4.65
N TYR A 69 9.29 -1.85 -3.80
CA TYR A 69 7.85 -1.88 -4.01
C TYR A 69 7.19 -0.57 -3.59
N SER A 70 6.12 -0.24 -4.30
CA SER A 70 5.09 0.69 -3.84
C SER A 70 3.93 -0.12 -3.25
N ALA A 71 3.53 0.21 -2.03
CA ALA A 71 2.51 -0.49 -1.27
C ALA A 71 1.22 0.33 -1.20
N HIS A 72 0.11 -0.26 -1.64
CA HIS A 72 -1.21 0.37 -1.66
C HIS A 72 -2.19 -0.44 -0.85
N VAL A 73 -2.88 0.21 0.08
CA VAL A 73 -3.91 -0.43 0.91
C VAL A 73 -5.28 -0.09 0.35
N SER A 74 -6.17 -1.07 0.26
CA SER A 74 -7.56 -0.83 -0.15
C SER A 74 -8.31 0.05 0.84
N ALA A 75 -9.36 0.75 0.38
CA ALA A 75 -10.15 1.65 1.23
C ALA A 75 -10.77 0.95 2.46
N ASP A 76 -11.12 -0.33 2.32
CA ASP A 76 -11.65 -1.17 3.40
C ASP A 76 -10.56 -1.79 4.30
N ARG A 77 -9.27 -1.52 4.01
CA ARG A 77 -8.08 -2.02 4.72
C ARG A 77 -7.95 -3.54 4.80
N ARG A 78 -8.62 -4.27 3.90
CA ARG A 78 -8.57 -5.75 3.86
C ARG A 78 -7.57 -6.30 2.85
N LYS A 79 -7.07 -5.45 1.95
CA LYS A 79 -6.15 -5.84 0.89
C LYS A 79 -4.97 -4.89 0.84
N LEU A 80 -3.80 -5.48 0.60
CA LEU A 80 -2.55 -4.81 0.35
C LEU A 80 -2.07 -5.22 -1.03
N LEU A 81 -1.81 -4.25 -1.89
CA LEU A 81 -1.20 -4.46 -3.19
C LEU A 81 0.25 -3.99 -3.12
N MET A 82 1.18 -4.89 -3.44
CA MET A 82 2.60 -4.57 -3.60
C MET A 82 2.97 -4.57 -5.07
N VAL A 83 3.31 -3.41 -5.62
CA VAL A 83 3.70 -3.23 -7.02
C VAL A 83 5.21 -3.02 -7.08
N PRO A 84 5.98 -3.78 -7.88
CA PRO A 84 7.40 -3.54 -8.05
C PRO A 84 7.66 -2.12 -8.56
N ASP A 85 8.56 -1.41 -7.90
CA ASP A 85 8.88 -0.02 -8.22
C ASP A 85 10.32 0.26 -7.81
N ALA A 86 11.19 0.60 -8.76
CA ALA A 86 12.61 0.86 -8.52
C ALA A 86 12.87 2.00 -7.52
N ASN A 87 11.91 2.93 -7.40
CA ASN A 87 11.94 4.06 -6.48
C ASN A 87 10.94 3.91 -5.32
N GLY A 88 10.33 2.73 -5.20
CA GLY A 88 9.32 2.45 -4.19
C GLY A 88 9.88 2.55 -2.76
N PRO A 89 9.08 3.04 -1.80
CA PRO A 89 9.52 3.25 -0.42
C PRO A 89 9.69 1.93 0.36
N VAL A 90 9.09 0.83 -0.09
CA VAL A 90 9.20 -0.47 0.56
C VAL A 90 10.37 -1.24 -0.03
N ILE A 91 11.39 -1.51 0.78
CA ILE A 91 12.61 -2.20 0.36
C ILE A 91 12.54 -3.66 0.82
N CYS A 92 12.88 -4.58 -0.08
CA CYS A 92 13.08 -5.99 0.26
C CYS A 92 14.51 -6.23 0.74
N ILE A 93 14.65 -6.79 1.94
CA ILE A 93 15.92 -7.19 2.55
C ILE A 93 15.77 -8.64 2.99
N GLU A 94 16.63 -9.55 2.50
CA GLU A 94 16.57 -10.98 2.85
C GLU A 94 15.17 -11.61 2.69
N ASN A 95 14.51 -11.34 1.56
CA ASN A 95 13.15 -11.83 1.27
C ASN A 95 12.06 -11.31 2.22
N MET A 96 12.37 -10.29 3.03
CA MET A 96 11.46 -9.63 3.95
C MET A 96 11.20 -8.19 3.51
N VAL A 97 9.97 -7.73 3.72
CA VAL A 97 9.55 -6.34 3.52
C VAL A 97 8.90 -5.83 4.80
N THR A 98 9.16 -4.58 5.14
CA THR A 98 8.53 -3.90 6.27
C THR A 98 7.53 -2.86 5.76
N ILE A 99 6.29 -2.97 6.19
CA ILE A 99 5.18 -2.09 5.81
C ILE A 99 4.70 -1.39 7.06
N ALA A 100 5.20 -0.17 7.27
CA ALA A 100 4.90 0.61 8.46
C ALA A 100 3.39 0.76 8.65
N GLY A 101 2.90 0.38 9.82
CA GLY A 101 1.50 0.49 10.21
C GLY A 101 0.58 -0.64 9.75
N LEU A 102 1.13 -1.73 9.20
CA LEU A 102 0.37 -2.96 8.94
C LEU A 102 -0.29 -3.50 10.23
N SER A 103 0.42 -3.43 11.36
CA SER A 103 -0.07 -3.78 12.69
C SER A 103 -1.26 -2.94 13.17
N TYR A 104 -1.38 -1.69 12.73
CA TYR A 104 -2.56 -0.83 13.04
C TYR A 104 -3.78 -1.20 12.20
N MET A 105 -3.57 -1.71 10.99
CA MET A 105 -4.66 -2.14 10.11
C MET A 105 -5.16 -3.51 10.50
N VAL A 106 -4.24 -4.39 10.90
CA VAL A 106 -4.50 -5.80 11.14
C VAL A 106 -3.68 -6.22 12.35
N PRO A 107 -4.31 -6.50 13.50
CA PRO A 107 -3.58 -6.89 14.70
C PRO A 107 -2.68 -8.10 14.45
N TYR A 108 -1.44 -8.03 14.96
CA TYR A 108 -0.54 -9.18 14.98
C TYR A 108 -0.70 -9.92 16.31
N ASN A 109 -1.00 -11.22 16.25
CA ASN A 109 -1.24 -12.05 17.42
C ASN A 109 0.06 -12.62 18.05
N GLY A 110 1.23 -12.21 17.57
CA GLY A 110 2.52 -12.72 18.03
C GLY A 110 2.96 -14.03 17.35
N GLN A 111 2.16 -14.58 16.44
CA GLN A 111 2.47 -15.81 15.72
C GLN A 111 2.62 -15.57 14.22
N GLU A 112 3.63 -16.21 13.64
CA GLU A 112 3.80 -16.23 12.20
C GLU A 112 2.63 -16.97 11.56
N HIS A 113 2.08 -16.42 10.48
CA HIS A 113 0.98 -17.07 9.76
C HIS A 113 1.03 -16.75 8.27
N LYS A 114 0.53 -17.70 7.47
CA LYS A 114 0.40 -17.53 6.03
C LYS A 114 -0.74 -16.57 5.71
N LEU A 115 -0.48 -15.60 4.84
CA LEU A 115 -1.49 -14.73 4.27
C LEU A 115 -1.99 -15.31 2.95
N ILE A 116 -3.25 -15.03 2.62
CA ILE A 116 -3.77 -15.35 1.29
C ILE A 116 -3.19 -14.31 0.33
N SER A 117 -2.51 -14.75 -0.72
CA SER A 117 -1.88 -13.87 -1.70
C SER A 117 -1.92 -14.44 -3.10
N LYS A 118 -1.96 -13.56 -4.10
CA LYS A 118 -1.91 -13.91 -5.52
C LYS A 118 -1.29 -12.80 -6.34
N TYR A 119 -0.67 -13.16 -7.45
CA TYR A 119 -0.28 -12.17 -8.44
C TYR A 119 -1.51 -11.62 -9.17
N SER A 120 -1.58 -10.31 -9.37
CA SER A 120 -2.61 -9.64 -10.17
C SER A 120 -1.99 -9.04 -11.42
N PRO A 121 -2.19 -9.65 -12.60
CA PRO A 121 -1.71 -9.10 -13.87
C PRO A 121 -2.30 -7.72 -14.16
N VAL A 122 -3.56 -7.49 -13.78
CA VAL A 122 -4.29 -6.23 -13.98
C VAL A 122 -3.63 -5.06 -13.25
N HIS A 123 -2.97 -5.34 -12.12
CA HIS A 123 -2.31 -4.32 -11.30
C HIS A 123 -0.77 -4.41 -11.34
N GLY A 124 -0.21 -5.37 -12.08
CA GLY A 124 1.24 -5.60 -12.16
C GLY A 124 1.90 -5.89 -10.81
N GLY A 125 1.19 -6.53 -9.87
CA GLY A 125 1.66 -6.64 -8.49
C GLY A 125 1.06 -7.79 -7.69
N VAL A 126 1.56 -7.97 -6.47
CA VAL A 126 1.12 -9.01 -5.54
C VAL A 126 -0.03 -8.48 -4.70
N LEU A 127 -1.19 -9.10 -4.81
CA LEU A 127 -2.35 -8.80 -3.97
C LEU A 127 -2.35 -9.72 -2.76
N ILE A 128 -2.34 -9.14 -1.57
CA ILE A 128 -2.26 -9.80 -0.27
C ILE A 128 -3.52 -9.46 0.50
N PHE A 129 -4.22 -10.48 0.99
CA PHE A 129 -5.40 -10.33 1.83
C PHE A 129 -4.97 -10.36 3.29
N ILE A 130 -5.29 -9.30 4.01
CA ILE A 130 -4.77 -9.03 5.35
C ILE A 130 -5.91 -8.99 6.40
N SER A 131 -7.05 -9.62 6.14
CA SER A 131 -8.22 -9.61 7.05
C SER A 131 -8.00 -10.29 8.39
#